data_AF-A0A7W1ES55-F1
#
_entry.id   AF-A0A7W1ES55-F1
#
_cell.length_a   1.000
_cell.length_b   1.000
_cell.length_c   1.000
_cell.angle_alpha   90.00
_cell.angle_beta   90.00
_cell.angle_gamma   90.00
#
_symmetry.space_group_name_H-M   'P 1'
#
loop_
_entity.id
_entity.type
_entity.pdbx_description
1 polymer ?
#
loop_
_entity_poly.entity_id
_entity_poly.type
_entity_poly.pdbx_seq_one_letter_code
_entity_poly.pdbx_strand_id
1 'polypeptide(L)'
;MIYFVALVATFALTVLLVPLIKKVAFRVGAVDLPQKNSRKIHTKAMARGGGIAIYIAFVITTFVLVPSHSPEYWGLLFAATAVLIVGFIDDMQSLNPWVKLLVQVIAAVVAFSFFGIRIEAVTSPIGQSLVFTDPNFSFTLANHLVSINLIALLLTTVWLVGMTNTMNFVDGIDGLSGGIAAIAAIIMFFFSPKPWS
;
A
#
# COMPACT_ATOMS: atom_id res chain seq x y z
N MET A 1 12.41 19.72 -2.58
CA MET A 1 12.97 19.80 -1.21
C MET A 1 12.06 19.20 -0.14
N ILE A 2 10.79 19.60 -0.04
CA ILE A 2 9.87 19.13 1.02
C ILE A 2 9.67 17.60 1.05
N TYR A 3 9.62 16.94 -0.12
CA TYR A 3 9.50 15.49 -0.22
C TYR A 3 10.73 14.73 0.31
N PHE A 4 11.93 15.30 0.16
CA PHE A 4 13.15 14.73 0.73
C PHE A 4 13.13 14.84 2.26
N VAL A 5 12.69 15.99 2.79
CA VAL A 5 12.49 16.18 4.24
C VAL A 5 11.45 15.18 4.77
N ALA A 6 10.34 14.98 4.04
CA ALA A 6 9.33 14.00 4.41
C ALA A 6 9.87 12.57 4.43
N LEU A 7 10.72 12.19 3.48
CA LEU A 7 11.39 10.88 3.46
C LEU A 7 12.27 10.69 4.70
N VAL A 8 13.16 11.64 4.99
CA VAL A 8 14.06 11.57 6.15
C VAL A 8 13.27 11.56 7.46
N ALA A 9 12.23 12.40 7.56
CA ALA A 9 11.33 12.43 8.70
C ALA A 9 10.57 11.10 8.87
N THR A 10 10.12 10.47 7.78
CA THR A 10 9.43 9.17 7.80
C THR A 10 10.36 8.09 8.33
N PHE A 11 11.60 8.08 7.85
CA PHE A 11 12.62 7.13 8.31
C PHE A 11 12.92 7.31 9.80
N ALA A 12 13.20 8.54 10.24
CA ALA A 12 13.47 8.85 11.64
C ALA A 12 12.29 8.48 12.55
N LEU A 13 11.07 8.85 12.15
CA LEU A 13 9.86 8.54 12.91
C LEU A 13 9.58 7.03 12.96
N THR A 14 9.83 6.29 11.88
CA THR A 14 9.71 4.83 11.86
C THR A 14 10.66 4.21 12.87
N VAL A 15 11.94 4.61 12.90
CA VAL A 15 12.93 4.10 13.86
C VAL A 15 12.49 4.34 15.31
N LEU A 16 11.84 5.47 15.60
CA LEU A 16 11.28 5.80 16.91
C LEU A 16 10.01 4.99 17.25
N LEU A 17 9.15 4.73 16.26
CA LEU A 17 7.89 4.00 16.46
C LEU A 17 8.07 2.49 16.58
N VAL A 18 9.05 1.89 15.90
CA VAL A 18 9.32 0.44 15.95
C VAL A 18 9.42 -0.11 17.38
N PRO A 19 10.19 0.46 18.33
CA PRO A 19 10.25 -0.08 19.70
C PRO A 19 8.92 0.06 20.44
N LEU A 20 8.11 1.08 20.15
CA LEU A 20 6.77 1.25 20.73
C LEU A 20 5.80 0.19 20.20
N ILE A 21 5.73 0.02 18.88
CA ILE A 21 4.90 -1.01 18.24
C ILE A 21 5.30 -2.41 18.71
N LYS A 22 6.61 -2.66 18.87
CA LYS A 22 7.10 -3.91 19.46
C LYS A 22 6.51 -4.14 20.85
N LYS A 23 6.56 -3.15 21.77
CA LYS A 23 5.99 -3.28 23.12
C LYS A 23 4.48 -3.56 23.08
N VAL A 24 3.74 -2.91 22.19
CA VAL A 24 2.30 -3.13 22.02
C VAL A 24 2.01 -4.53 21.48
N ALA A 25 2.77 -4.98 20.48
CA ALA A 25 2.62 -6.32 19.89
C ALA A 25 2.80 -7.43 20.93
N PHE A 26 3.80 -7.32 21.82
CA PHE A 26 3.99 -8.25 22.93
C PHE A 26 2.83 -8.23 23.94
N ARG A 27 2.20 -7.08 24.17
CA ARG A 27 1.07 -6.94 25.11
C ARG A 27 -0.23 -7.52 24.55
N VAL A 28 -0.47 -7.36 23.25
CA VAL A 28 -1.69 -7.83 22.56
C VAL A 28 -1.55 -9.30 22.11
N GLY A 29 -0.37 -9.89 22.27
CA GLY A 29 -0.10 -11.27 21.83
C GLY A 29 0.10 -11.42 20.33
N ALA A 30 0.35 -10.31 19.60
CA ALA A 30 0.71 -10.29 18.19
C ALA A 30 2.19 -10.68 18.00
N VAL A 31 2.55 -11.88 18.45
CA VAL A 31 3.91 -12.41 18.43
C VAL A 31 3.95 -13.73 17.69
N ASP A 32 4.91 -13.89 16.78
CA ASP A 32 5.21 -15.19 16.18
C ASP A 32 6.03 -16.00 17.19
N LEU A 33 5.39 -17.00 17.78
CA LEU A 33 6.04 -17.93 18.72
C LEU A 33 6.80 -19.00 17.92
N PRO A 34 8.07 -19.28 18.24
CA PRO A 34 8.82 -20.33 17.55
C PRO A 34 8.14 -21.69 17.80
N GLN A 35 7.61 -22.30 16.74
CA GLN A 35 7.02 -23.64 16.82
C GLN A 35 8.12 -24.68 17.02
N LYS A 36 7.97 -25.48 18.07
CA LYS A 36 8.95 -26.47 18.59
C LYS A 36 9.31 -27.61 17.61
N ASN A 37 8.69 -27.70 16.43
CA ASN A 37 8.80 -28.88 15.55
C ASN A 37 8.66 -28.58 14.04
N SER A 38 9.08 -27.41 13.56
CA SER A 38 9.08 -27.09 12.13
C SER A 38 10.33 -26.29 11.76
N ARG A 39 10.80 -26.45 10.51
CA ARG A 39 12.06 -25.94 9.91
C ARG A 39 12.22 -24.40 9.92
N LYS A 40 12.00 -23.71 11.05
CA LYS A 40 12.20 -22.27 11.23
C LYS A 40 13.48 -22.02 12.04
N ILE A 41 14.33 -21.13 11.53
CA ILE A 41 15.68 -20.83 12.04
C ILE A 41 15.64 -19.86 13.25
N HIS A 42 14.48 -19.26 13.53
CA HIS A 42 14.30 -18.27 14.60
C HIS A 42 13.96 -18.92 15.94
N THR A 43 14.79 -18.66 16.95
CA THR A 43 14.64 -19.17 18.33
C THR A 43 13.97 -18.18 19.30
N LYS A 44 13.63 -16.96 18.85
CA LYS A 44 13.02 -15.90 19.68
C LYS A 44 11.67 -15.49 19.12
N ALA A 45 10.72 -15.18 20.00
CA ALA A 45 9.42 -14.62 19.62
C ALA A 45 9.61 -13.29 18.87
N MET A 46 9.05 -13.19 17.66
CA MET A 46 9.17 -12.00 16.82
C MET A 46 7.86 -11.22 16.85
N ALA A 47 7.94 -9.90 17.08
CA ALA A 47 6.77 -9.03 17.06
C ALA A 47 6.26 -8.89 15.62
N ARG A 48 4.98 -9.18 15.40
CA ARG A 48 4.30 -8.92 14.12
C ARG A 48 3.85 -7.46 14.09
N GLY A 49 3.96 -6.80 12.93
CA GLY A 49 3.49 -5.41 12.76
C GLY A 49 4.56 -4.34 12.51
N GLY A 50 5.77 -4.70 12.06
CA GLY A 50 6.76 -3.72 11.60
C GLY A 50 6.19 -2.75 10.53
N GLY A 51 5.35 -3.27 9.63
CA GLY A 51 4.64 -2.47 8.63
C GLY A 51 3.70 -1.42 9.21
N ILE A 52 3.13 -1.65 10.41
CA ILE A 52 2.29 -0.67 11.11
C ILE A 52 3.12 0.55 11.50
N ALA A 53 4.35 0.35 11.99
CA ALA A 53 5.24 1.46 12.34
C ALA A 53 5.57 2.32 11.10
N ILE A 54 5.89 1.66 9.98
CA ILE A 54 6.18 2.33 8.71
C ILE A 54 4.96 3.12 8.21
N TYR A 55 3.78 2.49 8.21
CA TYR A 55 2.55 3.12 7.75
C TYR A 55 2.17 4.34 8.59
N ILE A 56 2.19 4.22 9.93
CA ILE A 56 1.89 5.34 10.83
C ILE A 56 2.88 6.49 10.61
N ALA A 57 4.18 6.17 10.49
CA ALA A 57 5.19 7.19 10.22
C ALA A 57 4.94 7.90 8.89
N PHE A 58 4.61 7.15 7.83
CA PHE A 58 4.29 7.68 6.51
C PHE A 58 3.05 8.58 6.53
N VAL A 59 1.97 8.16 7.18
CA VAL A 59 0.73 8.96 7.30
C VAL A 59 1.01 10.26 8.03
N ILE A 60 1.64 10.22 9.21
CA ILE A 60 1.90 11.41 10.01
C ILE A 60 2.77 12.41 9.24
N THR A 61 3.87 11.94 8.65
CA THR A 61 4.82 12.82 7.98
C THR A 61 4.27 13.38 6.68
N THR A 62 3.58 12.58 5.87
CA THR A 62 2.94 13.09 4.65
C THR A 62 1.84 14.07 4.99
N PHE A 63 0.99 13.77 5.97
CA PHE A 63 -0.10 14.66 6.37
C PHE A 63 0.39 16.02 6.87
N VAL A 64 1.49 16.05 7.64
CA VAL A 64 2.04 17.27 8.24
C VAL A 64 2.94 18.06 7.28
N LEU A 65 3.76 17.39 6.47
CA LEU A 65 4.80 18.04 5.68
C LEU A 65 4.40 18.28 4.23
N VAL A 66 3.48 17.49 3.66
CA VAL A 66 3.04 17.68 2.28
C VAL A 66 1.93 18.74 2.25
N PRO A 67 2.11 19.88 1.55
CA PRO A 67 1.21 21.03 1.66
C PRO A 67 -0.21 20.80 1.12
N SER A 68 -0.38 19.87 0.19
CA SER A 68 -1.65 19.64 -0.50
C SER A 68 -1.93 18.15 -0.63
N HIS A 69 -3.13 17.75 -0.22
CA HIS A 69 -3.62 16.38 -0.28
C HIS A 69 -4.67 16.27 -1.37
N SER A 70 -4.32 15.62 -2.47
CA SER A 70 -5.25 15.39 -3.58
C SER A 70 -6.27 14.29 -3.21
N PRO A 71 -7.40 14.16 -3.93
CA PRO A 71 -8.30 13.03 -3.75
C PRO A 71 -7.59 11.68 -3.87
N GLU A 72 -6.64 11.55 -4.80
CA GLU A 72 -5.85 10.34 -5.02
C GLU A 72 -4.99 9.99 -3.80
N TYR A 73 -4.45 10.99 -3.09
CA TYR A 73 -3.74 10.77 -1.82
C TYR A 73 -4.65 10.11 -0.78
N TRP A 74 -5.87 10.63 -0.61
CA TRP A 74 -6.84 10.04 0.33
C TRP A 74 -7.29 8.64 -0.10
N GLY A 75 -7.46 8.41 -1.40
CA GLY A 75 -7.75 7.09 -1.93
C GLY A 75 -6.64 6.09 -1.67
N LEU A 76 -5.39 6.52 -1.80
CA LEU A 76 -4.22 5.69 -1.53
C LEU A 76 -4.12 5.36 -0.04
N LEU A 77 -4.35 6.33 0.85
CA LEU A 77 -4.41 6.08 2.29
C LEU A 77 -5.53 5.13 2.66
N PHE A 78 -6.72 5.29 2.08
CA PHE A 78 -7.86 4.40 2.31
C PHE A 78 -7.53 2.97 1.89
N ALA A 79 -7.05 2.78 0.66
CA ALA A 79 -6.70 1.46 0.14
C ALA A 79 -5.56 0.82 0.94
N ALA A 80 -4.50 1.57 1.26
CA ALA A 80 -3.39 1.11 2.08
C ALA A 80 -3.83 0.73 3.50
N THR A 81 -4.76 1.49 4.11
CA THR A 81 -5.34 1.15 5.42
C THR A 81 -6.09 -0.18 5.35
N ALA A 82 -6.95 -0.36 4.35
CA ALA A 82 -7.74 -1.57 4.18
C ALA A 82 -6.83 -2.80 4.00
N VAL A 83 -5.81 -2.68 3.15
CA VAL A 83 -4.80 -3.73 2.92
C VAL A 83 -4.00 -4.02 4.18
N LEU A 84 -3.57 -2.99 4.93
CA LEU A 84 -2.81 -3.15 6.17
C LEU A 84 -3.63 -3.84 7.26
N ILE A 85 -4.91 -3.48 7.42
CA ILE A 85 -5.81 -4.12 8.38
C ILE A 85 -5.97 -5.60 8.02
N VAL A 86 -6.27 -5.92 6.77
CA VAL A 86 -6.44 -7.31 6.34
C VAL A 86 -5.16 -8.11 6.45
N GLY A 87 -4.01 -7.52 6.09
CA GLY A 87 -2.69 -8.14 6.25
C GLY A 87 -2.38 -8.42 7.70
N PHE A 88 -2.65 -7.47 8.60
CA PHE A 88 -2.43 -7.66 10.04
C PHE A 88 -3.36 -8.72 10.64
N ILE A 89 -4.63 -8.76 10.24
CA ILE A 89 -5.56 -9.80 10.70
C ILE A 89 -5.12 -11.18 10.17
N ASP A 90 -4.68 -11.25 8.90
CA ASP A 90 -4.14 -12.46 8.32
C ASP A 90 -2.92 -12.98 9.07
N ASP A 91 -1.99 -12.09 9.41
CA ASP A 91 -0.82 -12.40 10.22
C ASP A 91 -1.21 -12.99 11.58
N MET A 92 -2.36 -12.63 12.14
CA MET A 92 -2.80 -13.14 13.44
C MET A 92 -3.59 -14.44 13.35
N GLN A 93 -4.50 -14.54 12.38
CA GLN A 93 -5.55 -15.58 12.37
C GLN A 93 -5.57 -16.43 11.09
N SER A 94 -4.64 -16.24 10.16
CA SER A 94 -4.58 -16.93 8.86
C SER A 94 -5.93 -16.90 8.13
N LEU A 95 -6.23 -15.78 7.49
CA LEU A 95 -7.50 -15.55 6.81
C LEU A 95 -7.62 -16.41 5.53
N ASN A 96 -8.87 -16.73 5.17
CA ASN A 96 -9.18 -17.37 3.89
C ASN A 96 -8.73 -16.45 2.73
N PRO A 97 -7.96 -16.96 1.74
CA PRO A 97 -7.50 -16.18 0.59
C PRO A 97 -8.61 -15.39 -0.12
N TRP A 98 -9.83 -15.93 -0.19
CA TRP A 98 -10.96 -15.26 -0.82
C TRP A 98 -11.41 -14.01 -0.08
N VAL A 99 -11.31 -13.98 1.25
CA VAL A 99 -11.64 -12.80 2.05
C VAL A 99 -10.63 -11.70 1.81
N LYS A 100 -9.33 -12.05 1.74
CA LYS A 100 -8.26 -11.08 1.44
C LYS A 100 -8.46 -10.46 0.07
N LEU A 101 -8.72 -11.30 -0.93
CA LEU A 101 -8.97 -10.87 -2.30
C LEU A 101 -10.19 -9.94 -2.37
N LEU A 102 -11.29 -10.30 -1.68
CA LEU A 102 -12.51 -9.48 -1.65
C LEU A 102 -12.24 -8.08 -1.11
N VAL A 103 -11.52 -7.95 0.01
CA VAL A 103 -11.22 -6.62 0.58
C VAL A 103 -10.29 -5.83 -0.32
N GLN A 104 -9.27 -6.46 -0.91
CA GLN A 104 -8.37 -5.79 -1.86
C GLN A 104 -9.13 -5.29 -3.10
N VAL A 105 -10.06 -6.10 -3.63
CA VAL A 105 -10.92 -5.70 -4.77
C VAL A 105 -11.84 -4.54 -4.38
N ILE A 106 -12.51 -4.61 -3.22
CA ILE A 106 -13.36 -3.52 -2.75
C ILE A 106 -12.55 -2.24 -2.56
N ALA A 107 -11.37 -2.33 -1.94
CA ALA A 107 -10.47 -1.19 -1.75
C ALA A 107 -10.06 -0.56 -3.09
N ALA A 108 -9.71 -1.38 -4.09
CA ALA A 108 -9.35 -0.92 -5.42
C ALA A 108 -10.53 -0.26 -6.17
N VAL A 109 -11.73 -0.85 -6.09
CA VAL A 109 -12.94 -0.28 -6.72
C VAL A 109 -13.34 1.06 -6.10
N VAL A 110 -13.22 1.19 -4.77
CA VAL A 110 -13.49 2.45 -4.06
C VAL A 110 -12.43 3.50 -4.41
N ALA A 111 -11.15 3.13 -4.41
CA ALA A 111 -10.05 3.99 -4.83
C ALA A 111 -10.26 4.53 -6.26
N PHE A 112 -10.71 3.67 -7.17
CA PHE A 112 -11.04 4.05 -8.54
C PHE A 112 -12.23 5.00 -8.63
N SER A 113 -13.35 4.65 -7.96
CA SER A 113 -14.64 5.31 -8.18
C SER A 113 -14.77 6.67 -7.48
N PHE A 114 -14.12 6.83 -6.32
CA PHE A 114 -14.29 8.02 -5.46
C PHE A 114 -13.04 8.90 -5.36
N PHE A 115 -11.86 8.32 -5.59
CA PHE A 115 -10.60 9.03 -5.34
C PHE A 115 -9.76 9.23 -6.61
N GLY A 116 -10.26 8.82 -7.77
CA GLY A 116 -9.61 9.08 -9.06
C GLY A 116 -8.36 8.23 -9.31
N ILE A 117 -8.12 7.17 -8.54
CA ILE A 117 -6.99 6.25 -8.80
C ILE A 117 -7.37 5.36 -9.98
N ARG A 118 -6.91 5.70 -11.18
CA ARG A 118 -7.22 4.96 -12.40
C ARG A 118 -6.06 4.97 -13.39
N ILE A 119 -5.89 3.85 -14.09
CA ILE A 119 -5.00 3.77 -15.24
C ILE A 119 -5.79 4.23 -16.47
N GLU A 120 -5.57 5.47 -16.90
CA GLU A 120 -6.30 6.11 -18.02
C GLU A 120 -5.73 5.75 -19.39
N ALA A 121 -4.45 5.37 -19.44
CA ALA A 121 -3.77 5.03 -20.67
C ALA A 121 -2.65 4.00 -20.45
N VAL A 122 -2.39 3.21 -21.48
CA VAL A 122 -1.21 2.35 -21.57
C VAL A 122 -0.29 2.91 -22.65
N THR A 123 0.92 3.29 -22.25
CA THR A 123 1.91 3.88 -23.16
C THR A 123 2.97 2.85 -23.52
N SER A 124 3.14 2.64 -24.82
CA SER A 124 4.21 1.83 -25.41
C SER A 124 5.56 2.54 -25.25
N PRO A 125 6.68 1.78 -25.11
CA PRO A 125 8.03 2.35 -25.15
C PRO A 125 8.35 3.13 -26.44
N ILE A 126 7.58 2.90 -27.52
CA ILE A 126 7.73 3.57 -28.82
C ILE A 126 6.93 4.90 -28.85
N GLY A 127 6.35 5.32 -27.72
CA GLY A 127 5.64 6.60 -27.58
C GLY A 127 4.19 6.59 -28.06
N GLN A 128 3.63 5.42 -28.40
CA GLN A 128 2.21 5.27 -28.72
C GLN A 128 1.40 5.03 -27.45
N SER A 129 0.31 5.77 -27.24
CA SER A 129 -0.55 5.63 -26.06
C SER A 129 -1.94 5.16 -26.45
N LEU A 130 -2.37 4.04 -25.86
CA LEU A 130 -3.75 3.57 -25.91
C LEU A 130 -4.51 4.22 -24.75
N VAL A 131 -5.33 5.22 -25.06
CA VAL A 131 -6.18 5.91 -24.08
C VAL A 131 -7.53 5.22 -24.02
N PHE A 132 -8.01 4.93 -22.81
CA PHE A 132 -9.30 4.28 -22.61
C PHE A 132 -10.42 5.32 -22.61
N THR A 133 -10.88 5.74 -23.80
CA THR A 133 -11.95 6.74 -23.95
C THR A 133 -13.37 6.16 -23.91
N ASP A 134 -13.57 4.89 -24.25
CA ASP A 134 -14.90 4.25 -24.32
C ASP A 134 -14.86 2.77 -23.86
N PRO A 135 -15.96 2.22 -23.30
CA PRO A 135 -17.20 2.86 -22.88
C PRO A 135 -17.11 3.38 -21.43
N ASN A 136 -17.61 4.60 -21.20
CA ASN A 136 -17.72 5.20 -19.88
C ASN A 136 -19.18 5.13 -19.39
N PHE A 137 -19.48 4.24 -18.44
CA PHE A 137 -20.75 4.26 -17.72
C PHE A 137 -20.68 5.32 -16.63
N SER A 138 -21.55 6.33 -16.67
CA SER A 138 -21.55 7.40 -15.67
C SER A 138 -22.88 7.45 -14.92
N PHE A 139 -22.81 7.50 -13.60
CA PHE A 139 -23.97 7.66 -12.73
C PHE A 139 -23.63 8.57 -11.55
N THR A 140 -24.65 9.15 -10.93
CA THR A 140 -24.48 9.97 -9.73
C THR A 140 -24.74 9.12 -8.49
N LEU A 141 -23.78 9.05 -7.58
CA LEU A 141 -23.91 8.37 -6.29
C LEU A 141 -23.50 9.33 -5.18
N ALA A 142 -24.38 9.56 -4.20
CA ALA A 142 -24.12 10.46 -3.07
C ALA A 142 -23.61 11.87 -3.50
N ASN A 143 -24.24 12.47 -4.50
CA ASN A 143 -23.85 13.76 -5.12
C ASN A 143 -22.46 13.78 -5.78
N HIS A 144 -21.85 12.60 -6.01
CA HIS A 144 -20.60 12.45 -6.73
C HIS A 144 -20.85 11.83 -8.11
N LEU A 145 -20.29 12.42 -9.16
CA LEU A 145 -20.30 11.84 -10.50
C LEU A 145 -19.26 10.72 -10.57
N VAL A 146 -19.72 9.48 -10.70
CA VAL A 146 -18.85 8.31 -10.84
C VAL A 146 -18.85 7.88 -12.29
N SER A 147 -17.71 8.01 -12.96
CA SER A 147 -17.47 7.55 -14.33
C SER A 147 -16.66 6.26 -14.30
N ILE A 148 -17.23 5.17 -14.83
CA ILE A 148 -16.60 3.86 -14.90
C ILE A 148 -16.28 3.52 -16.34
N ASN A 149 -14.99 3.49 -16.66
CA ASN A 149 -14.48 2.78 -17.82
C ASN A 149 -14.18 1.33 -17.40
N LEU A 150 -14.86 0.34 -17.99
CA LEU A 150 -14.73 -1.06 -17.58
C LEU A 150 -13.30 -1.59 -17.76
N ILE A 151 -12.63 -1.21 -18.84
CA ILE A 151 -11.25 -1.63 -19.11
C ILE A 151 -10.31 -1.02 -18.08
N ALA A 152 -10.43 0.29 -17.83
CA ALA A 152 -9.61 0.97 -16.83
C ALA A 152 -9.87 0.43 -15.41
N LEU A 153 -11.11 0.14 -15.05
CA LEU A 153 -11.49 -0.43 -13.76
C LEU A 153 -10.85 -1.80 -13.56
N LEU A 154 -11.01 -2.70 -14.54
CA LEU A 154 -10.43 -4.04 -14.49
C LEU A 154 -8.91 -3.98 -14.41
N LEU A 155 -8.27 -3.19 -15.27
CA LEU A 155 -6.82 -3.03 -15.29
C LEU A 155 -6.29 -2.47 -13.97
N THR A 156 -6.91 -1.40 -13.44
CA THR A 156 -6.52 -0.78 -12.18
C THR A 156 -6.72 -1.74 -11.01
N THR A 157 -7.83 -2.47 -10.98
CA THR A 157 -8.13 -3.45 -9.92
C THR A 157 -7.13 -4.59 -9.95
N VAL A 158 -6.91 -5.20 -11.12
CA VAL A 158 -5.92 -6.27 -11.30
C VAL A 158 -4.53 -5.78 -10.93
N TRP A 159 -4.17 -4.55 -11.29
CA TRP A 159 -2.88 -3.96 -10.94
C TRP A 159 -2.71 -3.79 -9.42
N LEU A 160 -3.65 -3.13 -8.74
CA LEU A 160 -3.57 -2.90 -7.30
C LEU A 160 -3.59 -4.20 -6.48
N VAL A 161 -4.53 -5.10 -6.80
CA VAL A 161 -4.66 -6.41 -6.16
C VAL A 161 -3.44 -7.28 -6.47
N GLY A 162 -3.00 -7.28 -7.72
CA GLY A 162 -1.83 -8.02 -8.19
C GLY A 162 -0.57 -7.59 -7.47
N MET A 163 -0.26 -6.29 -7.45
CA MET A 163 0.92 -5.75 -6.76
C MET A 163 0.91 -6.06 -5.26
N THR A 164 -0.26 -5.96 -4.61
CA THR A 164 -0.41 -6.30 -3.19
C THR A 164 -0.08 -7.78 -2.94
N ASN A 165 -0.64 -8.69 -3.74
CA ASN A 165 -0.37 -10.11 -3.59
C ASN A 165 1.05 -10.50 -3.99
N THR A 166 1.63 -9.87 -5.01
CA THR A 166 3.04 -10.07 -5.40
C THR A 166 3.97 -9.69 -4.26
N MET A 167 3.76 -8.55 -3.60
CA MET A 167 4.58 -8.16 -2.44
C MET A 167 4.45 -9.16 -1.29
N ASN A 168 3.23 -9.63 -1.00
CA ASN A 168 2.99 -10.64 0.04
C ASN A 168 3.68 -11.99 -0.28
N PHE A 169 3.77 -12.39 -1.56
CA PHE A 169 4.45 -13.63 -1.96
C PHE A 169 5.98 -13.53 -1.88
N VAL A 170 6.53 -12.35 -2.11
CA VAL A 170 7.98 -12.11 -2.07
C VAL A 170 8.50 -11.95 -0.64
N ASP A 171 7.64 -11.64 0.33
CA ASP A 171 8.00 -11.45 1.75
C ASP A 171 8.33 -12.76 2.52
N GLY A 172 8.69 -13.82 1.81
CA GLY A 172 9.05 -15.12 2.42
C GLY A 172 10.47 -15.19 3.02
N ILE A 173 11.28 -14.14 2.82
CA ILE A 173 12.67 -14.06 3.28
C ILE A 173 12.88 -12.72 3.99
N ASP A 174 13.53 -12.74 5.16
CA ASP A 174 13.81 -11.56 5.98
C ASP A 174 14.43 -10.42 5.14
N GLY A 175 13.70 -9.31 5.02
CA GLY A 175 14.19 -8.07 4.41
C GLY A 175 14.12 -8.00 2.88
N LEU A 176 13.66 -9.05 2.19
CA LEU A 176 13.57 -9.04 0.72
C LEU A 176 12.51 -8.05 0.21
N SER A 177 11.29 -8.14 0.74
CA SER A 177 10.17 -7.25 0.38
C SER A 177 10.51 -5.77 0.65
N GLY A 178 11.08 -5.48 1.82
CA GLY A 178 11.51 -4.15 2.23
C GLY A 178 12.63 -3.60 1.34
N GLY A 179 13.59 -4.44 0.95
CA GLY A 179 14.67 -4.05 0.03
C GLY A 179 14.14 -3.70 -1.37
N ILE A 180 13.25 -4.53 -1.93
CA ILE A 180 12.63 -4.28 -3.24
C ILE A 180 11.77 -3.00 -3.19
N ALA A 181 10.98 -2.82 -2.14
CA ALA A 181 10.18 -1.62 -1.94
C ALA A 181 11.06 -0.36 -1.83
N ALA A 182 12.19 -0.45 -1.12
CA ALA A 182 13.13 0.66 -0.99
C ALA A 182 13.78 1.03 -2.35
N ILE A 183 14.24 0.04 -3.12
CA ILE A 183 14.80 0.28 -4.45
C ILE A 183 13.75 0.92 -5.37
N ALA A 184 12.53 0.38 -5.40
CA ALA A 184 11.43 0.93 -6.18
C ALA A 184 11.09 2.38 -5.77
N ALA A 185 11.03 2.66 -4.48
CA ALA A 185 10.75 3.99 -3.95
C ALA A 185 11.86 5.00 -4.33
N ILE A 186 13.14 4.61 -4.27
CA ILE A 186 14.26 5.45 -4.67
C ILE A 186 14.18 5.77 -6.16
N ILE A 187 13.94 4.77 -7.02
CA ILE A 187 13.79 4.99 -8.46
C ILE A 187 12.62 5.95 -8.73
N MET A 188 11.46 5.71 -8.13
CA MET A 188 10.30 6.58 -8.27
C MET A 188 10.56 8.01 -7.79
N PHE A 189 11.33 8.19 -6.71
CA PHE A 189 11.71 9.51 -6.21
C PHE A 189 12.55 10.29 -7.23
N PHE A 190 13.52 9.63 -7.88
CA PHE A 190 14.35 10.27 -8.91
C PHE A 190 13.62 10.49 -10.24
N PHE A 191 12.72 9.60 -10.63
CA PHE A 191 11.93 9.69 -11.87
C PHE A 191 10.69 10.58 -11.74
N SER A 192 10.33 11.03 -10.54
CA SER A 192 9.19 11.91 -10.33
C SER A 192 9.38 13.22 -11.12
N PRO A 193 8.42 13.64 -11.97
CA PRO A 193 8.57 14.81 -12.85
C PRO A 193 8.78 16.16 -12.15
N LYS A 194 8.64 16.24 -10.81
CA LYS A 194 8.81 17.48 -10.03
C LYS A 194 9.62 17.25 -8.75
N PRO A 195 10.89 16.85 -8.79
CA PRO A 195 11.63 16.62 -7.55
C PRO A 195 12.08 17.94 -6.87
N TRP A 196 12.04 19.09 -7.58
CA TRP A 196 12.78 20.31 -7.19
C TRP A 196 12.12 21.67 -7.44
N SER A 197 10.85 21.76 -7.86
CA SER A 197 10.14 23.05 -7.99
C SER A 197 9.35 23.38 -6.74
#